data_AF-A0A451D720-F1
#
_entry.id   AF-A0A451D720-F1
#
_cell.length_a   1.000
_cell.length_b   1.000
_cell.length_c   1.000
_cell.angle_alpha   90.00
_cell.angle_beta   90.00
_cell.angle_gamma   90.00
#
_symmetry.space_group_name_H-M   'P 1'
#
loop_
_entity.id
_entity.type
_entity.pdbx_description
1 polymer ?
#
loop_
_entity_poly.entity_id
_entity_poly.type
_entity_poly.pdbx_seq_one_letter_code
_entity_poly.pdbx_strand_id
1 'polypeptide(L)' 'MNMIIQKNILQKDLEEKLLELLKEQFNMRLQLSSGKLKKTHLIRKVRKDIARIKTLLTDRINNIS' A
#
# COMPACT_ATOMS: atom_id res chain seq x y z
N MET A 1 3.74 24.16 -10.63
CA MET A 1 3.84 22.68 -10.68
C MET A 1 4.25 22.20 -9.30
N ASN A 2 3.50 21.51 -8.44
CA ASN A 2 2.17 20.91 -8.45
C ASN A 2 1.74 20.82 -6.98
N MET A 3 0.79 21.63 -6.51
CA MET A 3 0.23 21.52 -5.15
C MET A 3 -1.27 21.15 -5.14
N ILE A 4 -1.90 21.11 -6.32
CA ILE A 4 -3.34 20.79 -6.45
C ILE A 4 -3.58 19.28 -6.63
N ILE A 5 -2.55 18.50 -7.01
CA ILE A 5 -2.70 17.04 -7.24
C ILE A 5 -2.77 16.24 -5.92
N GLN A 6 -2.32 16.79 -4.79
CA GLN A 6 -2.18 16.03 -3.53
C GLN A 6 -3.52 15.65 -2.85
N LYS A 7 -4.63 16.35 -3.15
CA LYS A 7 -5.90 16.14 -2.43
C LYS A 7 -6.89 15.25 -3.17
N ASN A 8 -6.63 14.97 -4.44
CA ASN A 8 -7.50 14.16 -5.30
C ASN A 8 -6.73 12.98 -5.87
N ILE A 9 -6.00 12.27 -5.00
CA ILE A 9 -5.67 10.87 -5.25
C ILE A 9 -7.02 10.20 -5.48
N LEU A 10 -7.34 9.99 -6.76
CA LEU A 10 -8.60 9.44 -7.20
C LEU A 10 -8.66 8.05 -6.55
N GLN A 11 -9.83 7.56 -6.14
CA GLN A 11 -9.95 6.25 -5.49
C GLN A 11 -9.13 5.16 -6.20
N LYS A 12 -9.10 5.24 -7.54
CA LYS A 12 -8.27 4.43 -8.43
C LYS A 12 -6.77 4.44 -8.10
N ASP A 13 -6.18 5.59 -7.78
CA ASP A 13 -4.76 5.70 -7.44
C ASP A 13 -4.44 4.99 -6.10
N LEU A 14 -5.36 5.04 -5.13
CA LEU A 14 -5.22 4.28 -3.88
C LEU A 14 -5.31 2.78 -4.12
N GLU A 15 -6.21 2.35 -5.02
CA GLU A 15 -6.35 0.95 -5.43
C GLU A 15 -5.11 0.46 -6.20
N GLU A 16 -4.57 1.26 -7.11
CA GLU A 16 -3.32 0.97 -7.81
C GLU A 16 -2.15 0.87 -6.82
N LYS A 17 -2.06 1.79 -5.86
CA LYS A 17 -1.04 1.73 -4.81
C LYS A 17 -1.18 0.51 -3.91
N LEU A 18 -2.40 0.11 -3.61
CA LEU A 18 -2.67 -1.13 -2.87
C LEU A 18 -2.17 -2.36 -3.64
N LEU A 19 -2.42 -2.41 -4.96
CA LEU A 19 -1.94 -3.50 -5.81
C LEU A 19 -0.40 -3.56 -5.88
N GLU A 20 0.27 -2.41 -5.97
CA GLU A 20 1.73 -2.34 -5.91
C GLU A 20 2.27 -2.91 -4.59
N LEU A 21 1.72 -2.49 -3.46
CA LEU A 21 2.16 -2.97 -2.14
C LEU A 21 1.88 -4.46 -1.94
N LEU A 22 0.81 -5.01 -2.52
CA LEU A 22 0.53 -6.45 -2.48
C LEU A 22 1.54 -7.25 -3.31
N LYS A 23 1.92 -6.75 -4.49
CA LYS A 23 3.00 -7.35 -5.30
C LYS A 23 4.33 -7.30 -4.56
N GLU A 24 4.66 -6.16 -3.96
CA GLU A 24 5.86 -6.01 -3.14
C GLU A 24 5.85 -7.00 -1.97
N GLN A 25 4.73 -7.12 -1.25
CA GLN A 25 4.57 -8.08 -0.17
C GLN A 25 4.80 -9.52 -0.64
N PHE A 26 4.25 -9.90 -1.79
CA PHE A 26 4.44 -11.23 -2.37
C PHE A 26 5.91 -11.50 -2.70
N ASN A 27 6.58 -10.56 -3.38
CA ASN A 27 8.00 -10.64 -3.69
C ASN A 27 8.85 -10.78 -2.42
N MET A 28 8.52 -10.02 -1.36
CA MET A 28 9.20 -10.13 -0.08
C MET A 28 9.00 -11.48 0.60
N ARG A 29 7.81 -12.11 0.49
CA ARG A 29 7.57 -13.46 1.01
C ARG A 29 8.38 -14.50 0.24
N LEU A 30 8.49 -14.39 -1.08
CA LEU A 30 9.33 -15.27 -1.90
C LEU A 30 10.81 -15.12 -1.55
N GLN A 31 11.29 -13.88 -1.38
CA GLN A 31 12.66 -13.60 -0.96
C GLN A 31 12.94 -14.12 0.46
N LEU A 32 11.96 -14.03 1.36
CA LEU A 32 12.07 -14.59 2.71
C LEU A 32 12.17 -16.12 2.67
N SER A 33 11.29 -16.77 1.91
CA SER A 33 11.28 -18.23 1.77
C SER A 33 12.55 -18.78 1.11
N SER A 34 13.20 -18.01 0.24
CA SER A 34 14.47 -18.37 -0.38
C SER A 34 15.71 -18.00 0.47
N GLY A 35 15.51 -17.41 1.65
CA GLY A 35 16.60 -17.00 2.55
C GLY A 35 17.42 -15.80 2.06
N LYS A 36 17.02 -15.14 0.96
CA LYS A 36 17.76 -14.03 0.34
C LYS A 36 17.34 -12.64 0.84
N LEU A 37 16.32 -12.56 1.71
CA LEU A 37 15.80 -11.28 2.18
C LEU A 37 16.71 -10.65 3.24
N LYS A 38 17.42 -9.58 2.86
CA LYS A 38 18.34 -8.85 3.75
C LYS A 38 17.65 -7.95 4.78
N LYS A 39 16.43 -7.48 4.51
CA LYS A 39 15.74 -6.45 5.31
C LYS A 39 14.34 -6.91 5.73
N THR A 40 14.26 -7.81 6.71
CA THR A 40 13.00 -8.37 7.23
C THR A 40 12.06 -7.32 7.85
N HIS A 41 12.60 -6.23 8.42
CA HIS A 41 11.81 -5.12 8.97
C HIS A 41 10.90 -4.44 7.93
N LEU A 42 11.26 -4.49 6.64
CA LEU A 42 10.46 -3.94 5.55
C LEU A 42 9.12 -4.69 5.40
N ILE A 43 9.04 -5.96 5.78
CA ILE A 43 7.78 -6.73 5.71
C ILE A 43 6.74 -6.10 6.64
N ARG A 44 7.17 -5.71 7.84
CA ARG A 44 6.30 -5.03 8.81
C ARG A 44 5.87 -3.66 8.31
N LYS A 45 6.75 -2.94 7.60
CA LYS A 45 6.44 -1.65 6.98
C LYS A 45 5.37 -1.81 5.89
N VAL A 46 5.59 -2.68 4.90
CA VAL A 46 4.64 -2.94 3.81
C VAL A 46 3.27 -3.38 4.34
N ARG A 47 3.22 -4.25 5.37
CA ARG A 47 1.96 -4.63 6.03
C ARG A 47 1.20 -3.44 6.63
N LYS A 48 1.92 -2.51 7.28
CA LYS A 48 1.30 -1.30 7.84
C LYS A 48 0.82 -0.35 6.75
N ASP A 49 1.59 -0.20 5.68
CA ASP A 49 1.24 0.67 4.56
C ASP A 49 -0.05 0.16 3.86
N ILE A 50 -0.17 -1.16 3.65
CA ILE A 50 -1.40 -1.80 3.16
C ILE A 50 -2.59 -1.50 4.09
N ALA A 51 -2.40 -1.64 5.41
CA ALA A 51 -3.46 -1.39 6.38
C ALA A 51 -3.94 0.08 6.33
N ARG A 52 -3.03 1.05 6.24
CA ARG A 52 -3.39 2.47 6.12
C ARG A 52 -4.19 2.77 4.84
N ILE A 53 -3.78 2.21 3.70
CA ILE A 53 -4.53 2.40 2.44
C ILE A 53 -5.93 1.81 2.55
N LYS A 54 -6.07 0.61 3.13
CA LYS A 54 -7.39 0.01 3.36
C LYS A 54 -8.27 0.88 4.25
N THR A 55 -7.73 1.42 5.34
CA THR A 55 -8.46 2.36 6.21
C THR A 55 -8.90 3.60 5.44
N LEU A 56 -8.01 4.22 4.66
CA LEU A 56 -8.36 5.40 3.85
C LEU A 56 -9.44 5.11 2.80
N LEU A 57 -9.43 3.91 2.19
CA LEU A 57 -10.48 3.47 1.26
C LEU A 57 -11.82 3.32 2.00
N THR A 58 -11.82 2.69 3.19
CA THR A 58 -13.01 2.54 4.02
C THR A 58 -13.55 3.89 4.49
N ASP A 59 -12.68 4.79 4.96
CA ASP A 59 -13.06 6.13 5.39
C ASP A 59 -13.73 6.89 4.24
N ARG A 60 -13.19 6.80 3.00
CA ARG A 60 -13.82 7.43 1.84
C ARG A 60 -15.21 6.86 1.53
N ILE A 61 -15.38 5.53 1.57
CA ILE A 61 -16.68 4.89 1.35
C ILE A 61 -17.72 5.38 2.37
N ASN A 62 -17.34 5.44 3.64
CA ASN A 62 -18.22 5.86 4.73
C ASN A 62 -18.59 7.36 4.65
N ASN A 63 -17.68 8.22 4.17
CA ASN A 63 -17.94 9.66 4.01
C ASN A 63 -18.74 10.00 2.73
N ILE A 64 -18.99 9.01 1.85
CA ILE A 64 -19.78 9.16 0.62
C ILE A 64 -21.22 8.63 0.81
N SER A 65 -21.53 8.00 1.95
CA SER A 65 -22.87 7.49 2.29
C SER A 65 -23.71 8.52 3.05
#